data_AF-A0A367ES71-F1
#
_entry.id   AF-A0A367ES71-F1
#
_cell.length_a   1.000
_cell.length_b   1.000
_cell.length_c   1.000
_cell.angle_alpha   90.00
_cell.angle_beta   90.00
_cell.angle_gamma   90.00
#
_symmetry.space_group_name_H-M   'P 1'
#
loop_
_entity.id
_entity.type
_entity.pdbx_description
1 polymer ?
#
loop_
_entity_poly.entity_id
_entity_poly.type
_entity_poly.pdbx_seq_one_letter_code
_entity_poly.pdbx_strand_id
1 'polypeptide(L)'
;MLGALITASHLSTLEMLPHHLCEQAARVGLGDVQIYLADLQQDLLTPLAPHPPPAGGEGLRPEEISVEGTVAGRAFQHGEVLPASPADRDHWWVPLVNGTDRLGVLRITAPDADEAAQLDMRRLAGLVALMVVSKRGLSDSYSRLVRRRRMDVATEMEWRLMPSRSFATESLMISALMEPAYEVSGDVYDYAFDGRIAHFALFDAMGHDTTAGLTGNLALSTARNARREGADLPQTAAAVEDVLLEQFSGDQFVTGILAQLDVTTGALHWVCCGHPPPVVVRGRHTFHLDCPPAPPMGTGFGAPEDFCSTELEPGDRLLLYTDGITEARSPEGEEFGLRRFLDFLLRHQADGLPVPETLRRLIRHHLEYHQGRLDDDATILLAQWHGPVGLATEEVKDRVGLPAVPDGRRED
;
A
#
# COMPACT_ATOMS: atom_id res chain seq x y z
N MET A 1 31.30 -2.84 -4.27
CA MET A 1 30.30 -3.10 -3.22
C MET A 1 29.04 -3.80 -3.76
N LEU A 2 28.18 -3.12 -4.55
CA LEU A 2 26.85 -3.64 -4.94
C LEU A 2 26.89 -5.05 -5.57
N GLY A 3 27.80 -5.31 -6.50
CA GLY A 3 27.95 -6.64 -7.11
C GLY A 3 28.29 -7.75 -6.11
N ALA A 4 29.16 -7.47 -5.12
CA ALA A 4 29.49 -8.43 -4.07
C ALA A 4 28.30 -8.69 -3.13
N LEU A 5 27.50 -7.63 -2.85
CA LEU A 5 26.28 -7.76 -2.07
C LEU A 5 25.25 -8.64 -2.80
N ILE A 6 25.08 -8.47 -4.12
CA ILE A 6 24.25 -9.34 -4.96
C ILE A 6 24.74 -10.78 -4.89
N THR A 7 26.05 -11.02 -5.07
CA THR A 7 26.62 -12.38 -5.00
C THR A 7 26.37 -13.03 -3.66
N ALA A 8 26.61 -12.32 -2.55
CA ALA A 8 26.32 -12.82 -1.20
C ALA A 8 24.83 -13.16 -1.05
N SER A 9 23.94 -12.31 -1.58
CA SER A 9 22.48 -12.41 -1.44
C SER A 9 21.87 -13.73 -1.91
N HIS A 10 22.55 -14.46 -2.81
CA HIS A 10 22.10 -15.75 -3.34
C HIS A 10 22.11 -16.86 -2.28
N LEU A 11 22.98 -16.75 -1.28
CA LEU A 11 23.17 -17.75 -0.22
C LEU A 11 22.97 -17.13 1.17
N SER A 12 22.06 -16.15 1.29
CA SER A 12 21.77 -15.45 2.54
C SER A 12 20.28 -15.53 2.88
N THR A 13 19.97 -15.69 4.17
CA THR A 13 18.62 -15.38 4.69
C THR A 13 18.45 -13.86 4.87
N LEU A 14 17.26 -13.41 5.26
CA LEU A 14 17.03 -12.00 5.58
C LEU A 14 17.86 -11.58 6.81
N GLU A 15 17.99 -12.46 7.79
CA GLU A 15 18.71 -12.23 9.05
C GLU A 15 20.21 -12.03 8.85
N MET A 16 20.78 -12.57 7.76
CA MET A 16 22.18 -12.38 7.38
C MET A 16 22.42 -11.05 6.65
N LEU A 17 21.36 -10.38 6.18
CA LEU A 17 21.47 -9.18 5.35
C LEU A 17 22.20 -8.02 6.05
N PRO A 18 21.90 -7.67 7.33
CA PRO A 18 22.63 -6.60 8.02
C PRO A 18 24.14 -6.83 8.06
N HIS A 19 24.57 -8.08 8.30
CA HIS A 19 25.99 -8.43 8.36
C HIS A 19 26.68 -8.24 7.00
N HIS A 20 26.11 -8.80 5.92
CA HIS A 20 26.67 -8.63 4.58
C HIS A 20 26.67 -7.17 4.13
N LEU A 21 25.63 -6.42 4.48
CA LEU A 21 25.53 -5.01 4.16
C LEU A 21 26.66 -4.21 4.83
N CYS A 22 26.85 -4.36 6.14
CA CYS A 22 27.95 -3.71 6.86
C CYS A 22 29.32 -4.09 6.29
N GLU A 23 29.56 -5.38 6.02
CA GLU A 23 30.84 -5.87 5.50
C GLU A 23 31.18 -5.25 4.14
N GLN A 24 30.20 -5.17 3.22
CA GLN A 24 30.43 -4.64 1.88
C GLN A 24 30.44 -3.11 1.85
N ALA A 25 29.65 -2.44 2.70
CA ALA A 25 29.59 -0.99 2.84
C ALA A 25 30.91 -0.41 3.38
N ALA A 26 31.51 -1.06 4.38
CA ALA A 26 32.77 -0.62 4.97
C ALA A 26 33.91 -0.54 3.93
N ARG A 27 33.88 -1.38 2.89
CA ARG A 27 34.90 -1.40 1.81
C ARG A 27 34.89 -0.15 0.92
N VAL A 28 33.81 0.63 0.97
CA VAL A 28 33.65 1.87 0.20
C VAL A 28 33.50 3.10 1.11
N GLY A 29 33.87 2.98 2.39
CA GLY A 29 33.85 4.10 3.34
C GLY A 29 32.48 4.40 3.96
N LEU A 30 31.46 3.58 3.72
CA LEU A 30 30.15 3.70 4.37
C LEU A 30 30.17 2.86 5.66
N GLY A 31 30.03 3.53 6.81
CA GLY A 31 30.03 2.91 8.14
C GLY A 31 28.62 2.71 8.72
N ASP A 32 28.55 1.90 9.78
CA ASP A 32 27.35 1.67 10.62
C ASP A 32 26.03 1.60 9.85
N VAL A 33 25.99 0.77 8.79
CA VAL A 33 24.81 0.68 7.93
C VAL A 33 23.74 -0.19 8.60
N GLN A 34 22.62 0.43 8.97
CA GLN A 34 21.52 -0.25 9.66
C GLN A 34 20.23 -0.17 8.85
N ILE A 35 19.52 -1.29 8.76
CA ILE A 35 18.24 -1.40 8.06
C ILE A 35 17.13 -1.19 9.08
N TYR A 36 16.24 -0.23 8.85
CA TYR A 36 15.00 -0.05 9.60
C TYR A 36 13.82 -0.30 8.68
N LEU A 37 12.85 -1.09 9.12
CA LEU A 37 11.64 -1.39 8.36
C LEU A 37 10.42 -0.83 9.08
N ALA A 38 9.46 -0.32 8.31
CA ALA A 38 8.20 0.16 8.82
C ALA A 38 7.32 -1.00 9.30
N ASP A 39 6.58 -0.80 10.38
CA ASP A 39 5.50 -1.69 10.77
C ASP A 39 4.29 -1.58 9.82
N LEU A 40 3.32 -2.50 9.95
CA LEU A 40 2.17 -2.56 9.05
C LEU A 40 1.34 -1.27 9.05
N GLN A 41 1.22 -0.58 10.18
CA GLN A 41 0.51 0.70 10.26
C GLN A 41 1.39 1.89 9.84
N GLN A 42 2.68 1.67 9.58
CA GLN A 42 3.66 2.70 9.21
C GLN A 42 3.75 3.82 10.26
N ASP A 43 3.74 3.45 11.53
CA ASP A 43 3.90 4.33 12.67
C ASP A 43 5.32 4.31 13.23
N LEU A 44 6.01 3.17 13.11
CA LEU A 44 7.34 2.94 13.66
C LEU A 44 8.29 2.32 12.65
N LEU A 45 9.56 2.70 12.76
CA LEU A 45 10.70 2.15 12.06
C LEU A 45 11.49 1.28 13.04
N THR A 46 11.53 -0.03 12.77
CA THR A 46 12.17 -1.03 13.64
C THR A 46 13.43 -1.59 12.98
N PRO A 47 14.57 -1.64 13.68
CA PRO A 47 15.80 -2.16 13.11
C PRO A 47 15.69 -3.65 12.79
N LEU A 48 16.19 -4.05 11.63
CA LEU A 48 16.31 -5.45 11.24
C LEU A 48 17.41 -6.12 12.05
N ALA A 49 17.00 -6.77 13.13
CA ALA A 49 17.85 -7.62 13.95
C ALA A 49 17.71 -9.10 13.53
N PRO A 50 18.74 -9.95 13.71
CA PRO A 50 18.67 -11.38 13.40
C PRO A 50 17.59 -12.14 14.19
N HIS A 51 17.22 -11.64 15.38
CA HIS A 51 16.23 -12.24 16.27
C HIS A 51 15.36 -11.14 16.91
N PRO A 52 14.39 -10.56 16.17
CA PRO A 52 13.50 -9.57 16.75
C PRO A 52 12.63 -10.22 17.83
N PRO A 53 12.28 -9.50 18.91
CA PRO A 53 11.38 -10.02 19.93
C PRO A 53 10.02 -10.38 19.30
N PRO A 54 9.28 -11.36 19.85
CA PRO A 54 7.95 -11.69 19.35
C PRO A 54 7.01 -10.47 19.39
N ALA A 55 5.98 -10.49 18.53
CA ALA A 55 4.93 -9.48 18.51
C ALA A 55 4.12 -9.51 19.84
N GLY A 56 3.62 -8.36 20.28
CA GLY A 56 2.81 -8.22 21.50
C GLY A 56 3.53 -7.71 22.75
N GLY A 57 4.53 -6.84 22.60
CA GLY A 57 5.10 -6.08 23.74
C GLY A 57 4.50 -4.68 23.83
N GLU A 58 4.23 -4.18 25.04
CA GLU A 58 3.75 -2.82 25.25
C GLU A 58 4.90 -1.79 25.20
N GLY A 59 4.65 -0.65 24.55
CA GLY A 59 5.57 0.48 24.51
C GLY A 59 6.52 0.53 23.30
N LEU A 60 7.26 1.63 23.22
CA LEU A 60 8.38 1.81 22.28
C LEU A 60 9.59 1.05 22.80
N ARG A 61 10.16 0.18 21.97
CA ARG A 61 11.46 -0.44 22.27
C ARG A 61 12.55 0.61 22.06
N PRO A 62 13.66 0.60 22.83
CA PRO A 62 14.69 1.65 22.78
C PRO A 62 15.30 1.90 21.39
N GLU A 63 15.25 0.91 20.51
CA GLU A 63 15.83 0.98 19.17
C GLU A 63 14.79 1.36 18.08
N GLU A 64 13.50 1.44 18.42
CA GLU A 64 12.43 1.83 17.51
C GLU A 64 12.37 3.35 17.34
N ILE A 65 12.08 3.79 16.12
CA ILE A 65 12.01 5.21 15.78
C ILE A 65 10.59 5.53 15.30
N SER A 66 9.96 6.56 15.88
CA SER A 66 8.64 7.00 15.39
C SER A 66 8.74 7.60 14.00
N VAL A 67 7.80 7.27 13.13
CA VAL A 67 7.64 7.94 11.83
C VAL A 67 7.23 9.40 12.04
N GLU A 68 6.46 9.70 13.08
CA GLU A 68 6.08 11.08 13.38
C GLU A 68 7.15 11.80 14.22
N GLY A 69 7.43 13.05 13.85
CA GLY A 69 8.28 13.93 14.65
C GLY A 69 9.78 13.62 14.63
N THR A 70 10.24 12.65 13.83
CA THR A 70 11.68 12.30 13.72
C THR A 70 12.23 12.57 12.31
N VAL A 71 13.56 12.69 12.20
CA VAL A 71 14.21 12.90 10.89
C VAL A 71 14.17 11.65 10.02
N ALA A 72 14.34 10.46 10.64
CA ALA A 72 14.18 9.18 9.95
C ALA A 72 12.75 9.02 9.40
N GLY A 73 11.77 9.41 10.21
CA GLY A 73 10.37 9.47 9.83
C GLY A 73 10.12 10.41 8.66
N ARG A 74 10.69 11.62 8.66
CA ARG A 74 10.61 12.53 7.50
C ARG A 74 11.24 11.94 6.24
N ALA A 75 12.40 11.29 6.34
CA ALA A 75 13.02 10.61 5.21
C ALA A 75 12.08 9.54 4.63
N PHE A 76 11.46 8.73 5.50
CA PHE A 76 10.42 7.76 5.11
C PHE A 76 9.18 8.42 4.47
N GLN A 77 8.64 9.46 5.10
CA GLN A 77 7.40 10.14 4.68
C GLN A 77 7.55 10.84 3.33
N HIS A 78 8.70 11.47 3.07
CA HIS A 78 8.92 12.28 1.88
C HIS A 78 9.73 11.58 0.79
N GLY A 79 10.40 10.46 1.10
CA GLY A 79 11.29 9.82 0.12
C GLY A 79 12.60 10.57 -0.08
N GLU A 80 13.03 11.36 0.90
CA GLU A 80 14.24 12.18 0.81
C GLU A 80 15.41 11.58 1.58
N VAL A 81 16.62 11.79 1.04
CA VAL A 81 17.86 11.49 1.77
C VAL A 81 18.19 12.66 2.69
N LEU A 82 18.17 12.41 3.99
CA LEU A 82 18.30 13.47 5.01
C LEU A 82 19.46 13.19 5.96
N PRO A 83 20.27 14.20 6.34
CA PRO A 83 21.21 14.05 7.44
C PRO A 83 20.47 13.88 8.77
N ALA A 84 21.04 13.17 9.74
CA ALA A 84 20.39 12.85 11.02
C ALA A 84 20.00 14.09 11.82
N SER A 85 20.78 15.17 11.71
CA SER A 85 20.36 16.50 12.14
C SER A 85 21.18 17.59 11.42
N PRO A 86 20.81 18.88 11.51
CA PRO A 86 21.64 19.96 10.98
C PRO A 86 23.07 20.00 11.55
N ALA A 87 23.26 19.48 12.77
CA ALA A 87 24.55 19.41 13.48
C ALA A 87 25.27 18.06 13.29
N ASP A 88 24.55 17.02 12.85
CA ASP A 88 25.08 15.68 12.58
C ASP A 88 24.91 15.37 11.09
N ARG A 89 25.94 15.72 10.33
CA ARG A 89 26.03 15.53 8.87
C ARG A 89 26.80 14.28 8.49
N ASP A 90 27.25 13.51 9.48
CA ASP A 90 27.97 12.27 9.26
C ASP A 90 26.99 11.09 9.16
N HIS A 91 25.79 11.20 9.74
CA HIS A 91 24.77 10.17 9.67
C HIS A 91 23.64 10.56 8.72
N TRP A 92 23.19 9.63 7.91
CA TRP A 92 22.19 9.83 6.87
C TRP A 92 21.05 8.82 7.00
N TRP A 93 19.83 9.31 6.77
CA TRP A 93 18.63 8.52 6.61
C TRP A 93 18.28 8.44 5.13
N VAL A 94 18.22 7.21 4.61
CA VAL A 94 18.03 6.94 3.18
C VAL A 94 16.79 6.06 3.00
N PRO A 95 15.76 6.49 2.27
CA PRO A 95 14.53 5.72 2.10
C PRO A 95 14.77 4.36 1.43
N LEU A 96 14.15 3.31 1.98
CA LEU A 96 14.09 1.98 1.37
C LEU A 96 12.77 1.85 0.63
N VAL A 97 12.82 1.91 -0.70
CA VAL A 97 11.63 1.87 -1.55
C VAL A 97 11.75 0.75 -2.59
N ASN A 98 10.69 -0.04 -2.77
CA ASN A 98 10.56 -1.04 -3.82
C ASN A 98 9.45 -0.64 -4.80
N GLY A 99 9.80 -0.21 -6.01
CA GLY A 99 8.86 0.52 -6.86
C GLY A 99 8.49 1.83 -6.17
N THR A 100 7.22 2.01 -5.81
CA THR A 100 6.76 3.13 -4.95
C THR A 100 6.46 2.71 -3.52
N ASP A 101 6.56 1.41 -3.20
CA ASP A 101 6.22 0.88 -1.89
C ASP A 101 7.34 1.16 -0.89
N ARG A 102 7.00 1.86 0.19
CA ARG A 102 7.97 2.34 1.19
C ARG A 102 8.12 1.29 2.29
N LEU A 103 9.29 0.66 2.31
CA LEU A 103 9.59 -0.43 3.25
C LEU A 103 10.18 0.06 4.57
N GLY A 104 10.83 1.23 4.57
CA GLY A 104 11.52 1.79 5.73
C GLY A 104 12.67 2.72 5.34
N VAL A 105 13.77 2.70 6.09
CA VAL A 105 14.96 3.55 5.86
C VAL A 105 16.25 2.81 6.18
N LEU A 106 17.37 3.21 5.56
CA LEU A 106 18.72 2.92 6.02
C LEU A 106 19.22 4.06 6.88
N ARG A 107 19.93 3.73 7.96
CA ARG A 107 20.89 4.62 8.60
C ARG A 107 22.27 4.33 8.03
N ILE A 108 23.01 5.35 7.61
CA ILE A 108 24.36 5.21 7.06
C ILE A 108 25.27 6.26 7.69
N THR A 109 26.44 5.87 8.18
CA THR A 109 27.51 6.82 8.53
C THR A 109 28.36 7.08 7.28
N ALA A 110 28.32 8.30 6.76
CA ALA A 110 29.09 8.80 5.64
C ALA A 110 29.52 10.26 5.93
N PRO A 111 30.68 10.45 6.59
CA PRO A 111 31.23 11.79 6.84
C PRO A 111 31.50 12.52 5.53
N ASP A 112 31.27 13.83 5.51
CA ASP A 112 31.50 14.70 4.34
C ASP A 112 30.82 14.22 3.04
N ALA A 113 29.67 13.53 3.14
CA ALA A 113 28.97 12.99 1.99
C ALA A 113 28.49 14.09 1.03
N ASP A 114 29.08 14.12 -0.16
CA ASP A 114 28.68 14.96 -1.27
C ASP A 114 27.47 14.37 -2.04
N GLU A 115 27.06 15.01 -3.13
CA GLU A 115 25.95 14.54 -3.96
C GLU A 115 26.22 13.17 -4.58
N ALA A 116 27.47 12.85 -4.90
CA ALA A 116 27.85 11.55 -5.47
C ALA A 116 27.72 10.44 -4.42
N ALA A 117 28.19 10.66 -3.19
CA ALA A 117 27.99 9.76 -2.08
C ALA A 117 26.49 9.55 -1.78
N GLN A 118 25.69 10.61 -1.82
CA GLN A 118 24.23 10.50 -1.66
C GLN A 118 23.57 9.67 -2.77
N LEU A 119 24.03 9.81 -4.02
CA LEU A 119 23.55 8.97 -5.12
C LEU A 119 23.91 7.49 -4.91
N ASP A 120 25.12 7.19 -4.45
CA ASP A 120 25.53 5.81 -4.15
C ASP A 120 24.78 5.23 -2.96
N MET A 121 24.47 6.03 -1.94
CA MET A 121 23.59 5.65 -0.83
C MET A 121 22.18 5.29 -1.33
N ARG A 122 21.60 6.06 -2.27
CA ARG A 122 20.29 5.75 -2.89
C ARG A 122 20.32 4.43 -3.65
N ARG A 123 21.39 4.19 -4.43
CA ARG A 123 21.56 2.92 -5.17
C ARG A 123 21.69 1.72 -4.23
N LEU A 124 22.42 1.88 -3.13
CA LEU A 124 22.53 0.87 -2.09
C LEU A 124 21.15 0.59 -1.46
N ALA A 125 20.41 1.63 -1.09
CA ALA A 125 19.06 1.50 -0.53
C ALA A 125 18.09 0.78 -1.49
N GLY A 126 18.10 1.12 -2.79
CA GLY A 126 17.31 0.42 -3.80
C GLY A 126 17.66 -1.07 -3.91
N LEU A 127 18.95 -1.41 -3.90
CA LEU A 127 19.37 -2.82 -3.91
C LEU A 127 18.95 -3.55 -2.63
N VAL A 128 19.11 -2.92 -1.46
CA VAL A 128 18.69 -3.50 -0.17
C VAL A 128 17.18 -3.70 -0.13
N ALA A 129 16.38 -2.76 -0.65
CA ALA A 129 14.93 -2.90 -0.75
C ALA A 129 14.52 -4.13 -1.58
N LEU A 130 15.14 -4.35 -2.74
CA LEU A 130 14.93 -5.55 -3.57
C LEU A 130 15.32 -6.83 -2.82
N MET A 131 16.44 -6.81 -2.09
CA MET A 131 16.88 -7.95 -1.29
C MET A 131 15.92 -8.27 -0.15
N VAL A 132 15.40 -7.25 0.55
CA VAL A 132 14.38 -7.40 1.61
C VAL A 132 13.12 -8.03 1.01
N VAL A 133 12.60 -7.50 -0.11
CA VAL A 133 11.40 -8.03 -0.76
C VAL A 133 11.58 -9.47 -1.25
N SER A 134 12.74 -9.80 -1.83
CA SER A 134 13.03 -11.17 -2.28
C SER A 134 13.08 -12.21 -1.14
N LYS A 135 13.32 -11.76 0.10
CA LYS A 135 13.55 -12.64 1.26
C LYS A 135 12.44 -12.57 2.31
N ARG A 136 11.57 -11.55 2.29
CA ARG A 136 10.54 -11.32 3.32
C ARG A 136 9.58 -12.50 3.47
N GLY A 137 9.20 -13.14 2.35
CA GLY A 137 8.29 -14.29 2.37
C GLY A 137 8.88 -15.57 2.96
N LEU A 138 10.20 -15.59 3.19
CA LEU A 138 10.95 -16.72 3.77
C LEU A 138 11.40 -16.45 5.22
N SER A 139 11.05 -15.29 5.79
CA SER A 139 11.57 -14.86 7.10
C SER A 139 10.44 -14.58 8.10
N ASP A 140 10.32 -15.44 9.10
CA ASP A 140 9.47 -15.17 10.26
C ASP A 140 9.94 -13.94 11.04
N SER A 141 11.24 -13.63 11.00
CA SER A 141 11.80 -12.43 11.63
C SER A 141 11.24 -11.16 11.00
N TYR A 142 11.08 -11.13 9.67
CA TYR A 142 10.38 -10.04 8.99
C TYR A 142 8.95 -9.89 9.52
N SER A 143 8.19 -10.98 9.53
CA SER A 143 6.81 -10.99 10.03
C SER A 143 6.72 -10.51 11.48
N ARG A 144 7.63 -10.92 12.36
CA ARG A 144 7.68 -10.46 13.76
C ARG A 144 8.06 -8.99 13.89
N LEU A 145 8.91 -8.49 13.00
CA LEU A 145 9.43 -7.13 13.04
C LEU A 145 8.37 -6.12 12.63
N VAL A 146 7.62 -6.40 11.56
CA VAL A 146 6.61 -5.45 11.02
C VAL A 146 5.28 -5.50 11.78
N ARG A 147 5.13 -6.42 12.74
CA ARG A 147 3.90 -6.61 13.52
C ARG A 147 4.05 -6.12 14.95
N ARG A 148 3.23 -5.16 15.35
CA ARG A 148 3.14 -4.65 16.73
C ARG A 148 2.30 -5.57 17.61
N ARG A 149 1.20 -6.08 17.05
CA ARG A 149 0.25 -6.98 17.72
C ARG A 149 0.25 -8.35 17.06
N ARG A 150 -0.34 -9.32 17.75
CA ARG A 150 -0.58 -10.65 17.16
C ARG A 150 -1.70 -10.51 16.14
N MET A 151 -1.52 -11.17 15.00
CA MET A 151 -2.59 -11.43 14.04
C MET A 151 -3.28 -12.73 14.42
N ASP A 152 -4.57 -12.81 14.18
CA ASP A 152 -5.24 -14.09 14.08
C ASP A 152 -4.92 -14.78 12.73
N VAL A 153 -5.53 -15.95 12.50
CA VAL A 153 -5.25 -16.77 11.32
C VAL A 153 -5.83 -16.16 10.04
N ALA A 154 -7.02 -15.55 10.09
CA ALA A 154 -7.63 -15.03 8.87
C ALA A 154 -6.94 -13.74 8.41
N THR A 155 -6.55 -12.86 9.34
CA THR A 155 -5.68 -11.71 9.03
C THR A 155 -4.35 -12.15 8.43
N GLU A 156 -3.74 -13.23 8.94
CA GLU A 156 -2.50 -13.79 8.36
C GLU A 156 -2.70 -14.24 6.90
N MET A 157 -3.88 -14.75 6.55
CA MET A 157 -4.21 -15.19 5.20
C MET A 157 -4.44 -14.00 4.26
N GLU A 158 -5.26 -13.03 4.68
CA GLU A 158 -5.61 -11.83 3.90
C GLU A 158 -4.37 -11.01 3.54
N TRP A 159 -3.54 -10.67 4.53
CA TRP A 159 -2.33 -9.84 4.31
C TRP A 159 -1.31 -10.46 3.35
N ARG A 160 -1.30 -11.79 3.20
CA ARG A 160 -0.42 -12.48 2.24
C ARG A 160 -0.93 -12.39 0.81
N LEU A 161 -2.22 -12.13 0.61
CA LEU A 161 -2.86 -12.09 -0.69
C LEU A 161 -2.89 -10.69 -1.29
N MET A 162 -2.79 -9.64 -0.47
CA MET A 162 -2.83 -8.26 -0.95
C MET A 162 -1.59 -7.89 -1.78
N PRO A 163 -1.73 -7.07 -2.84
CA PRO A 163 -0.60 -6.51 -3.56
C PRO A 163 0.14 -5.47 -2.70
N SER A 164 1.20 -4.86 -3.24
CA SER A 164 1.86 -3.73 -2.57
C SER A 164 0.88 -2.60 -2.27
N ARG A 165 1.10 -1.83 -1.21
CA ARG A 165 0.20 -0.72 -0.83
C ARG A 165 0.27 0.47 -1.76
N SER A 166 1.26 0.53 -2.65
CA SER A 166 1.33 1.54 -3.69
C SER A 166 1.99 1.00 -4.96
N PHE A 167 1.64 1.64 -6.07
CA PHE A 167 2.25 1.43 -7.37
C PHE A 167 2.14 2.72 -8.19
N ALA A 168 3.10 3.00 -9.08
CA ALA A 168 2.93 4.09 -10.03
C ALA A 168 3.66 3.86 -11.37
N THR A 169 3.07 4.45 -12.40
CA THR A 169 3.67 4.76 -13.69
C THR A 169 3.53 6.26 -13.96
N GLU A 170 3.98 6.71 -15.13
CA GLU A 170 3.75 8.09 -15.58
C GLU A 170 2.26 8.41 -15.76
N SER A 171 1.43 7.41 -16.08
CA SER A 171 0.01 7.59 -16.39
C SER A 171 -0.92 7.27 -15.23
N LEU A 172 -0.49 6.50 -14.22
CA LEU A 172 -1.38 6.01 -13.17
C LEU A 172 -0.62 5.84 -11.85
N MET A 173 -1.17 6.39 -10.77
CA MET A 173 -0.70 6.17 -9.39
C MET A 173 -1.77 5.44 -8.60
N ILE A 174 -1.39 4.46 -7.81
CA ILE A 174 -2.28 3.66 -6.98
C ILE A 174 -1.75 3.69 -5.55
N SER A 175 -2.64 3.88 -4.58
CA SER A 175 -2.35 3.65 -3.18
C SER A 175 -3.54 2.98 -2.51
N ALA A 176 -3.27 1.97 -1.67
CA ALA A 176 -4.29 1.22 -0.95
C ALA A 176 -3.93 1.09 0.53
N LEU A 177 -4.95 1.11 1.39
CA LEU A 177 -4.87 0.96 2.84
C LEU A 177 -6.02 0.11 3.34
N MET A 178 -5.80 -0.59 4.45
CA MET A 178 -6.75 -1.46 5.13
C MET A 178 -6.46 -1.39 6.62
N GLU A 179 -7.47 -1.13 7.43
CA GLU A 179 -7.45 -1.10 8.89
C GLU A 179 -8.73 -1.76 9.42
N PRO A 180 -8.67 -2.53 10.53
CA PRO A 180 -7.54 -2.75 11.44
C PRO A 180 -6.47 -3.68 10.86
N ALA A 181 -5.20 -3.35 11.09
CA ALA A 181 -4.09 -4.13 10.54
C ALA A 181 -3.85 -5.53 11.19
N TYR A 182 -4.56 -5.90 12.27
CA TYR A 182 -4.22 -7.07 13.11
C TYR A 182 -5.37 -8.01 13.45
N GLU A 183 -6.60 -7.71 13.03
CA GLU A 183 -7.82 -8.45 13.39
C GLU A 183 -8.57 -8.82 12.11
N VAL A 184 -9.28 -9.96 12.07
CA VAL A 184 -10.01 -10.43 10.86
C VAL A 184 -11.10 -9.44 10.49
N SER A 185 -11.36 -9.32 9.18
CA SER A 185 -12.55 -8.62 8.74
C SER A 185 -13.22 -9.04 7.45
N GLY A 186 -12.56 -9.80 6.57
CA GLY A 186 -13.16 -10.15 5.29
C GLY A 186 -12.92 -9.14 4.17
N ASP A 187 -12.35 -7.97 4.46
CA ASP A 187 -11.99 -6.97 3.46
C ASP A 187 -10.76 -7.42 2.65
N VAL A 188 -10.86 -7.34 1.33
CA VAL A 188 -9.77 -7.68 0.42
C VAL A 188 -9.75 -6.78 -0.81
N TYR A 189 -8.56 -6.40 -1.26
CA TYR A 189 -8.37 -5.62 -2.48
C TYR A 189 -7.33 -6.23 -3.40
N ASP A 190 -7.45 -5.94 -4.70
CA ASP A 190 -6.45 -6.28 -5.70
C ASP A 190 -6.33 -5.17 -6.72
N TYR A 191 -5.13 -5.04 -7.28
CA TYR A 191 -4.94 -4.34 -8.54
C TYR A 191 -3.88 -5.06 -9.36
N ALA A 192 -4.05 -5.03 -10.67
CA ALA A 192 -3.12 -5.67 -11.61
C ALA A 192 -3.15 -4.96 -12.96
N PHE A 193 -2.10 -5.16 -13.76
CA PHE A 193 -2.03 -4.65 -15.12
C PHE A 193 -2.01 -5.80 -16.11
N ASP A 194 -2.82 -5.68 -17.15
CA ASP A 194 -2.68 -6.43 -18.39
C ASP A 194 -2.44 -5.45 -19.55
N GLY A 195 -1.17 -5.24 -19.87
CA GLY A 195 -0.74 -4.22 -20.82
C GLY A 195 -1.23 -2.82 -20.40
N ARG A 196 -2.20 -2.30 -21.15
CA ARG A 196 -2.80 -0.97 -20.92
C ARG A 196 -4.00 -0.95 -19.97
N ILE A 197 -4.52 -2.12 -19.60
CA ILE A 197 -5.68 -2.23 -18.74
C ILE A 197 -5.22 -2.38 -17.30
N ALA A 198 -5.59 -1.43 -16.45
CA ALA A 198 -5.47 -1.52 -15.00
C ALA A 198 -6.77 -2.12 -14.44
N HIS A 199 -6.66 -3.24 -13.75
CA HIS A 199 -7.75 -3.91 -13.06
C HIS A 199 -7.75 -3.49 -11.60
N PHE A 200 -8.93 -3.30 -11.03
CA PHE A 200 -9.14 -3.06 -9.61
C PHE A 200 -10.24 -3.99 -9.09
N ALA A 201 -10.05 -4.50 -7.88
CA ALA A 201 -11.05 -5.25 -7.14
C ALA A 201 -11.04 -4.78 -5.69
N LEU A 202 -12.22 -4.63 -5.11
CA LEU A 202 -12.44 -4.43 -3.68
C LEU A 202 -13.63 -5.29 -3.29
N PHE A 203 -13.45 -6.19 -2.33
CA PHE A 203 -14.51 -6.99 -1.76
C PHE A 203 -14.53 -6.81 -0.25
N ASP A 204 -15.73 -6.89 0.29
CA ASP A 204 -16.05 -6.84 1.71
C ASP A 204 -16.95 -8.05 1.98
N ALA A 205 -16.47 -8.96 2.84
CA ALA A 205 -17.17 -10.21 3.13
C ALA A 205 -18.07 -10.08 4.35
N MET A 206 -19.22 -10.73 4.29
CA MET A 206 -20.18 -10.71 5.40
C MET A 206 -19.57 -11.25 6.70
N GLY A 207 -19.57 -10.41 7.73
CA GLY A 207 -19.12 -10.74 9.08
C GLY A 207 -17.64 -10.41 9.30
N HIS A 208 -17.16 -10.62 10.52
CA HIS A 208 -15.81 -10.19 10.93
C HIS A 208 -15.05 -11.35 11.62
N ASP A 209 -15.28 -12.56 11.14
CA ASP A 209 -14.71 -13.78 11.71
C ASP A 209 -13.84 -14.53 10.69
N THR A 210 -13.24 -15.64 11.11
CA THR A 210 -12.40 -16.46 10.22
C THR A 210 -13.16 -16.94 8.98
N THR A 211 -14.48 -17.10 9.03
CA THR A 211 -15.31 -17.43 7.87
C THR A 211 -15.32 -16.26 6.88
N ALA A 212 -15.53 -15.04 7.35
CA ALA A 212 -15.47 -13.82 6.53
C ALA A 212 -14.14 -13.70 5.79
N GLY A 213 -13.01 -13.88 6.49
CA GLY A 213 -11.69 -13.86 5.85
C GLY A 213 -11.49 -14.98 4.82
N LEU A 214 -12.05 -16.17 5.04
CA LEU A 214 -12.04 -17.24 4.03
C LEU A 214 -12.88 -16.88 2.80
N THR A 215 -14.05 -16.29 3.02
CA THR A 215 -14.98 -15.83 1.99
C THR A 215 -14.33 -14.76 1.10
N GLY A 216 -13.74 -13.71 1.69
CA GLY A 216 -13.01 -12.67 0.96
C GLY A 216 -11.84 -13.24 0.16
N ASN A 217 -11.03 -14.11 0.77
CA ASN A 217 -9.89 -14.73 0.09
C ASN A 217 -10.30 -15.62 -1.10
N LEU A 218 -11.40 -16.35 -0.96
CA LEU A 218 -11.96 -17.16 -2.04
C LEU A 218 -12.47 -16.27 -3.17
N ALA A 219 -13.24 -15.23 -2.85
CA ALA A 219 -13.74 -14.27 -3.83
C ALA A 219 -12.60 -13.61 -4.63
N LEU A 220 -11.57 -13.13 -3.94
CA LEU A 220 -10.39 -12.52 -4.58
C LEU A 220 -9.63 -13.51 -5.48
N SER A 221 -9.45 -14.74 -5.01
CA SER A 221 -8.75 -15.78 -5.76
C SER A 221 -9.52 -16.20 -7.01
N THR A 222 -10.85 -16.33 -6.90
CA THR A 222 -11.74 -16.59 -8.03
C THR A 222 -11.72 -15.45 -9.03
N ALA A 223 -11.84 -14.20 -8.57
CA ALA A 223 -11.76 -13.03 -9.44
C ALA A 223 -10.43 -12.97 -10.21
N ARG A 224 -9.32 -13.28 -9.53
CA ARG A 224 -7.98 -13.37 -10.15
C ARG A 224 -7.90 -14.49 -11.17
N ASN A 225 -8.49 -15.65 -10.89
CA ASN A 225 -8.50 -16.80 -11.81
C ASN A 225 -9.33 -16.47 -13.06
N ALA A 226 -10.58 -16.04 -12.90
CA ALA A 226 -11.45 -15.65 -14.00
C ALA A 226 -10.82 -14.56 -14.89
N ARG A 227 -10.26 -13.50 -14.27
CA ARG A 227 -9.52 -12.45 -15.00
C ARG A 227 -8.38 -13.02 -15.85
N ARG A 228 -7.59 -13.95 -15.30
CA ARG A 228 -6.45 -14.58 -16.02
C ARG A 228 -6.89 -15.56 -17.11
N GLU A 229 -8.12 -16.03 -17.06
CA GLU A 229 -8.76 -16.83 -18.12
C GLU A 229 -9.43 -15.97 -19.19
N GLY A 230 -9.36 -14.64 -19.06
CA GLY A 230 -9.89 -13.69 -20.04
C GLY A 230 -11.36 -13.34 -19.85
N ALA A 231 -11.93 -13.64 -18.68
CA ALA A 231 -13.29 -13.23 -18.35
C ALA A 231 -13.42 -11.71 -18.27
N ASP A 232 -14.54 -11.17 -18.74
CA ASP A 232 -14.92 -9.77 -18.53
C ASP A 232 -15.45 -9.52 -17.12
N LEU A 233 -15.89 -8.28 -16.84
CA LEU A 233 -16.34 -7.86 -15.51
C LEU A 233 -17.60 -8.64 -15.04
N PRO A 234 -18.72 -8.69 -15.80
CA PRO A 234 -19.86 -9.54 -15.51
C PRO A 234 -19.51 -11.02 -15.29
N GLN A 235 -18.70 -11.61 -16.17
CA GLN A 235 -18.29 -13.01 -16.07
C GLN A 235 -17.44 -13.26 -14.83
N THR A 236 -16.58 -12.32 -14.46
CA THR A 236 -15.79 -12.40 -13.23
C THR A 236 -16.69 -12.36 -11.99
N ALA A 237 -17.69 -11.46 -11.96
CA ALA A 237 -18.66 -11.40 -10.87
C ALA A 237 -19.50 -12.68 -10.77
N ALA A 238 -19.93 -13.24 -11.90
CA ALA A 238 -20.66 -14.51 -11.96
C ALA A 238 -19.80 -15.69 -11.45
N ALA A 239 -18.52 -15.73 -11.79
CA ALA A 239 -17.61 -16.75 -11.27
C ALA A 239 -17.48 -16.68 -9.73
N VAL A 240 -17.42 -15.46 -9.17
CA VAL A 240 -17.39 -15.27 -7.71
C VAL A 240 -18.71 -15.72 -7.08
N GLU A 241 -19.86 -15.31 -7.63
CA GLU A 241 -21.19 -15.78 -7.21
C GLU A 241 -21.26 -17.32 -7.14
N ASP A 242 -20.91 -17.99 -8.24
CA ASP A 242 -21.01 -19.45 -8.36
C ASP A 242 -20.10 -20.17 -7.36
N VAL A 243 -18.85 -19.73 -7.22
CA VAL A 243 -17.89 -20.37 -6.30
C VAL A 243 -18.28 -20.17 -4.84
N LEU A 244 -18.79 -18.99 -4.47
CA LEU A 244 -19.26 -18.75 -3.10
C LEU A 244 -20.53 -19.57 -2.79
N LEU A 245 -21.46 -19.69 -3.75
CA LEU A 245 -22.62 -20.57 -3.60
C LEU A 245 -22.24 -22.04 -3.48
N GLU A 246 -21.26 -22.51 -4.26
CA GLU A 246 -20.78 -23.89 -4.17
C GLU A 246 -20.19 -24.19 -2.79
N GLN A 247 -19.39 -23.26 -2.23
CA GLN A 247 -18.72 -23.48 -0.95
C GLN A 247 -19.61 -23.23 0.27
N PHE A 248 -20.47 -22.22 0.22
CA PHE A 248 -21.21 -21.74 1.40
C PHE A 248 -22.73 -21.83 1.27
N SER A 249 -23.27 -22.30 0.14
CA SER A 249 -24.72 -22.53 -0.05
C SER A 249 -25.61 -21.30 0.26
N GLY A 250 -25.07 -20.09 0.08
CA GLY A 250 -25.78 -18.82 0.34
C GLY A 250 -25.62 -18.25 1.75
N ASP A 251 -24.92 -18.95 2.65
CA ASP A 251 -24.71 -18.50 4.05
C ASP A 251 -23.58 -17.45 4.17
N GLN A 252 -22.78 -17.27 3.12
CA GLN A 252 -21.70 -16.29 3.03
C GLN A 252 -21.75 -15.60 1.68
N PHE A 253 -21.50 -14.30 1.67
CA PHE A 253 -21.42 -13.49 0.47
C PHE A 253 -20.38 -12.39 0.63
N VAL A 254 -20.02 -11.77 -0.48
CA VAL A 254 -19.22 -10.55 -0.51
C VAL A 254 -19.98 -9.44 -1.23
N THR A 255 -19.92 -8.24 -0.67
CA THR A 255 -20.14 -7.03 -1.45
C THR A 255 -18.85 -6.71 -2.20
N GLY A 256 -18.92 -5.99 -3.31
CA GLY A 256 -17.68 -5.50 -3.92
C GLY A 256 -17.82 -4.76 -5.24
N ILE A 257 -16.70 -4.20 -5.67
CA ILE A 257 -16.51 -3.54 -6.95
C ILE A 257 -15.41 -4.27 -7.73
N LEU A 258 -15.68 -4.50 -9.01
CA LEU A 258 -14.68 -4.88 -10.00
C LEU A 258 -14.62 -3.77 -11.05
N ALA A 259 -13.42 -3.28 -11.36
CA ALA A 259 -13.23 -2.20 -12.33
C ALA A 259 -12.04 -2.43 -13.26
N GLN A 260 -12.13 -1.87 -14.45
CA GLN A 260 -11.10 -1.87 -15.49
C GLN A 260 -10.91 -0.45 -16.02
N LEU A 261 -9.70 0.08 -15.93
CA LEU A 261 -9.32 1.35 -16.52
C LEU A 261 -8.35 1.12 -17.67
N ASP A 262 -8.73 1.56 -18.86
CA ASP A 262 -7.81 1.71 -19.97
C ASP A 262 -6.96 2.97 -19.79
N VAL A 263 -5.71 2.81 -19.36
CA VAL A 263 -4.83 3.93 -19.01
C VAL A 263 -4.44 4.79 -20.23
N THR A 264 -4.72 4.34 -21.45
CA THR A 264 -4.42 5.07 -22.69
C THR A 264 -5.60 5.91 -23.19
N THR A 265 -6.81 5.67 -22.72
CA THR A 265 -8.01 6.39 -23.16
C THR A 265 -8.74 7.08 -22.01
N GLY A 266 -8.60 6.57 -20.78
CA GLY A 266 -9.40 6.99 -19.64
C GLY A 266 -10.74 6.27 -19.53
N ALA A 267 -11.03 5.32 -20.44
CA ALA A 267 -12.25 4.52 -20.38
C ALA A 267 -12.23 3.64 -19.12
N LEU A 268 -13.17 3.90 -18.22
CA LEU A 268 -13.38 3.16 -16.98
C LEU A 268 -14.66 2.34 -17.12
N HIS A 269 -14.53 1.03 -16.92
CA HIS A 269 -15.65 0.09 -16.82
C HIS A 269 -15.71 -0.49 -15.41
N TRP A 270 -16.90 -0.68 -14.86
CA TRP A 270 -17.06 -1.30 -13.54
C TRP A 270 -18.39 -2.03 -13.37
N VAL A 271 -18.41 -2.97 -12.42
CA VAL A 271 -19.63 -3.54 -11.84
C VAL A 271 -19.61 -3.29 -10.33
N CYS A 272 -20.78 -3.07 -9.74
CA CYS A 272 -20.95 -2.82 -8.31
C CYS A 272 -21.98 -3.80 -7.75
N CYS A 273 -21.53 -4.74 -6.92
CA CYS A 273 -22.32 -5.83 -6.37
C CYS A 273 -22.57 -5.58 -4.88
N GLY A 274 -23.72 -4.97 -4.56
CA GLY A 274 -24.12 -4.69 -3.17
C GLY A 274 -23.20 -3.75 -2.38
N HIS A 275 -22.31 -3.02 -3.06
CA HIS A 275 -21.22 -2.25 -2.44
C HIS A 275 -21.47 -0.72 -2.50
N PRO A 276 -20.84 0.09 -1.63
CA PRO A 276 -20.83 1.54 -1.78
C PRO A 276 -20.33 1.99 -3.17
N PRO A 277 -20.99 2.95 -3.84
CA PRO A 277 -20.60 3.35 -5.19
C PRO A 277 -19.24 4.07 -5.21
N PRO A 278 -18.36 3.76 -6.20
CA PRO A 278 -17.07 4.44 -6.34
C PRO A 278 -17.22 5.96 -6.41
N VAL A 279 -16.20 6.69 -5.98
CA VAL A 279 -16.18 8.16 -6.07
C VAL A 279 -15.10 8.60 -7.04
N VAL A 280 -15.42 9.55 -7.91
CA VAL A 280 -14.43 10.30 -8.67
C VAL A 280 -14.21 11.67 -8.06
N VAL A 281 -12.95 12.01 -7.82
CA VAL A 281 -12.51 13.35 -7.43
C VAL A 281 -11.90 14.04 -8.65
N ARG A 282 -12.57 15.08 -9.13
CA ARG A 282 -12.16 15.92 -10.26
C ARG A 282 -11.87 17.33 -9.77
N GLY A 283 -10.59 17.66 -9.61
CA GLY A 283 -10.17 18.93 -9.02
C GLY A 283 -10.71 19.08 -7.59
N ARG A 284 -11.71 19.95 -7.39
CA ARG A 284 -12.41 20.14 -6.10
C ARG A 284 -13.82 19.54 -6.05
N HIS A 285 -14.26 18.91 -7.14
CA HIS A 285 -15.58 18.31 -7.25
C HIS A 285 -15.47 16.81 -6.99
N THR A 286 -16.49 16.26 -6.34
CA THR A 286 -16.62 14.82 -6.09
C THR A 286 -17.98 14.35 -6.55
N PHE A 287 -18.04 13.21 -7.22
CA PHE A 287 -19.29 12.60 -7.65
C PHE A 287 -19.19 11.07 -7.59
N HIS A 288 -20.31 10.43 -7.31
CA HIS A 288 -20.41 8.97 -7.30
C HIS A 288 -20.55 8.43 -8.73
N LEU A 289 -19.98 7.26 -8.96
CA LEU A 289 -20.18 6.49 -10.18
C LEU A 289 -21.38 5.57 -10.02
N ASP A 290 -22.51 6.02 -10.56
CA ASP A 290 -23.76 5.28 -10.50
C ASP A 290 -23.73 4.06 -11.44
N CYS A 291 -24.23 2.93 -10.95
CA CYS A 291 -24.43 1.72 -11.73
C CYS A 291 -25.75 1.06 -11.32
N PRO A 292 -26.47 0.35 -12.20
CA PRO A 292 -27.63 -0.42 -11.80
C PRO A 292 -27.29 -1.32 -10.61
N PRO A 293 -28.12 -1.34 -9.55
CA PRO A 293 -27.85 -2.17 -8.38
C PRO A 293 -27.78 -3.64 -8.77
N ALA A 294 -26.66 -4.30 -8.44
CA ALA A 294 -26.55 -5.76 -8.45
C ALA A 294 -26.49 -6.27 -7.01
N PRO A 295 -27.00 -7.48 -6.72
CA PRO A 295 -26.92 -8.07 -5.39
C PRO A 295 -25.46 -8.39 -5.01
N PRO A 296 -25.17 -8.57 -3.70
CA PRO A 296 -23.89 -9.14 -3.28
C PRO A 296 -23.65 -10.53 -3.90
N MET A 297 -22.39 -10.86 -4.15
CA MET A 297 -21.99 -12.13 -4.76
C MET A 297 -21.92 -13.23 -3.70
N GLY A 298 -22.47 -14.41 -3.99
CA GLY A 298 -22.68 -15.54 -3.10
C GLY A 298 -24.11 -15.64 -2.57
N THR A 299 -25.05 -14.79 -3.01
CA THR A 299 -26.41 -14.72 -2.42
C THR A 299 -27.45 -15.58 -3.14
N GLY A 300 -27.19 -16.03 -4.38
CA GLY A 300 -28.15 -16.78 -5.18
C GLY A 300 -29.16 -15.89 -5.91
N PHE A 301 -28.99 -14.57 -5.84
CA PHE A 301 -29.83 -13.60 -6.55
C PHE A 301 -29.27 -13.23 -7.94
N GLY A 302 -28.17 -13.86 -8.35
CA GLY A 302 -27.55 -13.69 -9.66
C GLY A 302 -26.45 -12.63 -9.67
N ALA A 303 -25.73 -12.55 -10.80
CA ALA A 303 -24.65 -11.61 -11.04
C ALA A 303 -25.09 -10.52 -12.05
N PRO A 304 -24.41 -9.35 -12.10
CA PRO A 304 -24.68 -8.34 -13.11
C PRO A 304 -24.53 -8.90 -14.53
N GLU A 305 -25.46 -8.57 -15.43
CA GLU A 305 -25.41 -9.00 -16.84
C GLU A 305 -24.54 -8.09 -17.72
N ASP A 306 -24.30 -6.85 -17.29
CA ASP A 306 -23.54 -5.84 -18.03
C ASP A 306 -22.71 -4.97 -17.07
N PHE A 307 -21.77 -4.20 -17.61
CA PHE A 307 -20.94 -3.26 -16.85
C PHE A 307 -21.32 -1.80 -17.15
N CYS A 308 -21.05 -0.94 -16.17
CA CYS A 308 -21.17 0.50 -16.32
C CYS A 308 -19.90 1.09 -16.92
N SER A 309 -20.02 2.23 -17.60
CA SER A 309 -18.90 2.89 -18.27
C SER A 309 -18.93 4.40 -18.09
N THR A 310 -17.73 4.99 -18.02
CA THR A 310 -17.50 6.44 -18.00
C THR A 310 -16.10 6.72 -18.56
N GLU A 311 -15.83 7.98 -18.89
CA GLU A 311 -14.49 8.45 -19.20
C GLU A 311 -13.94 9.27 -18.04
N LEU A 312 -12.74 8.91 -17.57
CA LEU A 312 -11.96 9.74 -16.67
C LEU A 312 -11.30 10.87 -17.45
N GLU A 313 -11.08 11.99 -16.78
CA GLU A 313 -10.24 13.09 -17.27
C GLU A 313 -8.83 12.98 -16.67
N PRO A 314 -7.78 13.41 -17.39
CA PRO A 314 -6.43 13.48 -16.82
C PRO A 314 -6.41 14.29 -15.52
N GLY A 315 -5.91 13.66 -14.45
CA GLY A 315 -5.88 14.19 -13.09
C GLY A 315 -6.96 13.64 -12.16
N ASP A 316 -8.00 12.99 -12.70
CA ASP A 316 -9.07 12.37 -11.92
C ASP A 316 -8.53 11.30 -10.97
N ARG A 317 -9.16 11.22 -9.79
CA ARG A 317 -8.90 10.18 -8.81
C ARG A 317 -10.13 9.32 -8.62
N LEU A 318 -10.01 8.03 -8.90
CA LEU A 318 -10.99 7.02 -8.56
C LEU A 318 -10.72 6.54 -7.14
N LEU A 319 -11.74 6.59 -6.29
CA LEU A 319 -11.73 6.12 -4.92
C LEU A 319 -12.70 4.95 -4.79
N LEU A 320 -12.17 3.78 -4.46
CA LEU A 320 -12.93 2.60 -4.01
C LEU A 320 -12.77 2.51 -2.49
N TYR A 321 -13.84 2.22 -1.78
CA TYR A 321 -13.84 2.19 -0.32
C TYR A 321 -14.92 1.26 0.21
N THR A 322 -14.70 0.70 1.39
CA THR A 322 -15.68 -0.12 2.12
C THR A 322 -16.47 0.72 3.11
N ASP A 323 -17.58 0.18 3.60
CA ASP A 323 -18.52 0.92 4.44
C ASP A 323 -17.93 1.29 5.80
N GLY A 324 -16.92 0.60 6.34
CA GLY A 324 -16.23 1.01 7.57
C GLY A 324 -15.55 2.38 7.45
N ILE A 325 -15.28 2.91 6.25
CA ILE A 325 -14.89 4.33 6.05
C ILE A 325 -16.03 5.29 6.35
N THR A 326 -17.26 4.89 6.04
CA THR A 326 -18.45 5.74 6.12
C THR A 326 -19.26 5.55 7.38
N GLU A 327 -19.29 4.34 7.91
CA GLU A 327 -20.12 3.91 9.04
C GLU A 327 -19.39 3.94 10.38
N ALA A 328 -18.06 4.07 10.40
CA ALA A 328 -17.32 4.21 11.65
C ALA A 328 -17.82 5.43 12.46
N ARG A 329 -18.02 5.20 13.78
CA ARG A 329 -18.60 6.17 14.71
C ARG A 329 -17.61 6.59 15.79
N SER A 330 -17.61 7.87 16.13
CA SER A 330 -16.88 8.34 17.32
C SER A 330 -17.53 7.75 18.58
N PRO A 331 -16.86 7.79 19.74
CA PRO A 331 -17.45 7.39 21.02
C PRO A 331 -18.75 8.15 21.38
N GLU A 332 -18.92 9.36 20.83
CA GLU A 332 -20.12 10.18 20.95
C GLU A 332 -21.22 9.80 19.93
N GLY A 333 -20.96 8.82 19.05
CA GLY A 333 -21.86 8.31 18.03
C GLY A 333 -21.85 9.10 16.72
N GLU A 334 -20.89 10.01 16.52
CA GLU A 334 -20.80 10.79 15.28
C GLU A 334 -20.02 10.05 14.19
N GLU A 335 -20.64 9.87 13.03
CA GLU A 335 -19.95 9.31 11.85
C GLU A 335 -18.86 10.27 11.35
N PHE A 336 -17.67 9.73 11.04
CA PHE A 336 -16.67 10.49 10.31
C PHE A 336 -17.21 10.83 8.92
N GLY A 337 -17.70 9.80 8.22
CA GLY A 337 -18.42 9.89 6.96
C GLY A 337 -17.54 10.24 5.76
N LEU A 338 -17.97 9.78 4.58
CA LEU A 338 -17.26 9.98 3.30
C LEU A 338 -16.93 11.46 3.03
N ARG A 339 -17.79 12.38 3.45
CA ARG A 339 -17.57 13.82 3.24
C ARG A 339 -16.31 14.31 3.95
N ARG A 340 -16.08 13.96 5.22
CA ARG A 340 -14.87 14.39 5.95
C ARG A 340 -13.62 13.74 5.35
N PHE A 341 -13.77 12.49 4.91
CA PHE A 341 -12.71 11.77 4.21
C PHE A 341 -12.27 12.50 2.93
N LEU A 342 -13.22 12.83 2.06
CA LEU A 342 -12.97 13.57 0.83
C LEU A 342 -12.46 14.99 1.10
N ASP A 343 -13.00 15.69 2.10
CA ASP A 343 -12.52 17.01 2.52
C ASP A 343 -11.05 16.97 2.96
N PHE A 344 -10.65 15.95 3.71
CA PHE A 344 -9.26 15.77 4.12
C PHE A 344 -8.36 15.53 2.90
N LEU A 345 -8.77 14.62 2.01
CA LEU A 345 -8.02 14.31 0.77
C LEU A 345 -7.84 15.55 -0.10
N LEU A 346 -8.87 16.39 -0.23
CA LEU A 346 -8.84 17.64 -1.00
C LEU A 346 -7.97 18.72 -0.36
N ARG A 347 -7.96 18.82 0.97
CA ARG A 347 -7.13 19.81 1.70
C ARG A 347 -5.65 19.48 1.61
N HIS A 348 -5.30 18.22 1.86
CA HIS A 348 -3.90 17.78 1.92
C HIS A 348 -3.28 17.54 0.55
N GLN A 349 -4.07 17.60 -0.53
CA GLN A 349 -3.54 17.63 -1.90
C GLN A 349 -2.58 18.82 -2.12
N ALA A 350 -2.78 19.93 -1.41
CA ALA A 350 -1.92 21.12 -1.53
C ALA A 350 -0.64 21.05 -0.69
N ASP A 351 -0.51 20.07 0.21
CA ASP A 351 0.58 20.02 1.19
C ASP A 351 1.89 19.46 0.59
N GLY A 352 1.89 19.07 -0.69
CA GLY A 352 3.07 18.53 -1.37
C GLY A 352 3.53 17.18 -0.81
N LEU A 353 2.69 16.49 -0.04
CA LEU A 353 3.00 15.16 0.46
C LEU A 353 2.87 14.12 -0.65
N PRO A 354 3.70 13.07 -0.63
CA PRO A 354 3.50 11.91 -1.47
C PRO A 354 2.07 11.34 -1.31
N VAL A 355 1.49 10.83 -2.39
CA VAL A 355 0.14 10.22 -2.36
C VAL A 355 0.04 9.09 -1.34
N PRO A 356 1.00 8.13 -1.25
CA PRO A 356 0.97 7.10 -0.21
C PRO A 356 1.01 7.68 1.21
N GLU A 357 1.68 8.82 1.39
CA GLU A 357 1.77 9.50 2.68
C GLU A 357 0.47 10.23 3.04
N THR A 358 -0.17 10.86 2.07
CA THR A 358 -1.46 11.50 2.24
C THR A 358 -2.51 10.49 2.69
N LEU A 359 -2.54 9.32 2.06
CA LEU A 359 -3.47 8.25 2.42
C LEU A 359 -3.14 7.69 3.82
N ARG A 360 -1.86 7.50 4.16
CA ARG A 360 -1.42 7.06 5.50
C ARG A 360 -1.86 8.02 6.60
N ARG A 361 -1.70 9.34 6.39
CA ARG A 361 -2.15 10.35 7.35
C ARG A 361 -3.66 10.39 7.48
N LEU A 362 -4.38 10.20 6.37
CA LEU A 362 -5.84 10.17 6.35
C LEU A 362 -6.37 9.01 7.18
N ILE A 363 -5.89 7.78 6.96
CA ILE A 363 -6.35 6.63 7.75
C ILE A 363 -5.98 6.78 9.23
N ARG A 364 -4.80 7.32 9.53
CA ARG A 364 -4.41 7.59 10.91
C ARG A 364 -5.31 8.62 11.57
N HIS A 365 -5.65 9.70 10.86
CA HIS A 365 -6.59 10.71 11.37
C HIS A 365 -7.98 10.11 11.60
N HIS A 366 -8.42 9.20 10.72
CA HIS A 366 -9.65 8.45 10.87
C HIS A 366 -9.60 7.57 12.14
N LEU A 367 -8.56 6.76 12.32
CA LEU A 367 -8.36 5.97 13.54
C LEU A 367 -8.32 6.84 14.81
N GLU A 368 -7.61 7.97 14.80
CA GLU A 368 -7.52 8.89 15.93
C GLU A 368 -8.90 9.48 16.29
N TYR A 369 -9.71 9.84 15.29
CA TYR A 369 -11.08 10.31 15.48
C TYR A 369 -11.96 9.26 16.18
N HIS A 370 -11.73 7.98 15.89
CA HIS A 370 -12.42 6.85 16.49
C HIS A 370 -11.72 6.27 17.74
N GLN A 371 -10.73 6.99 18.31
CA GLN A 371 -9.93 6.54 19.47
C GLN A 371 -9.28 5.16 19.28
N GLY A 372 -8.89 4.85 18.05
CA GLY A 372 -8.24 3.60 17.66
C GLY A 372 -9.17 2.39 17.66
N ARG A 373 -10.50 2.59 17.65
CA ARG A 373 -11.51 1.53 17.59
C ARG A 373 -12.35 1.71 16.33
N LEU A 374 -12.26 0.77 15.42
CA LEU A 374 -13.20 0.67 14.30
C LEU A 374 -14.24 -0.40 14.65
N ASP A 375 -15.50 -0.13 14.32
CA ASP A 375 -16.59 -1.10 14.49
C ASP A 375 -16.67 -2.07 13.30
N ASP A 376 -16.07 -1.68 12.17
CA ASP A 376 -15.97 -2.45 10.93
C ASP A 376 -14.72 -2.03 10.15
N ASP A 377 -14.51 -2.67 9.01
CA ASP A 377 -13.28 -2.54 8.25
C ASP A 377 -13.20 -1.38 7.29
N ALA A 378 -12.03 -0.75 7.32
CA ALA A 378 -11.74 0.49 6.64
C ALA A 378 -10.71 0.24 5.55
N THR A 379 -11.18 -0.22 4.39
CA THR A 379 -10.34 -0.39 3.20
C THR A 379 -10.57 0.71 2.18
N ILE A 380 -9.47 1.21 1.63
CA ILE A 380 -9.47 2.25 0.60
C ILE A 380 -8.50 1.86 -0.50
N LEU A 381 -8.92 2.03 -1.75
CA LEU A 381 -8.06 2.04 -2.92
C LEU A 381 -8.24 3.35 -3.68
N LEU A 382 -7.17 4.13 -3.79
CA LEU A 382 -7.09 5.37 -4.53
C LEU A 382 -6.27 5.16 -5.80
N ALA A 383 -6.87 5.41 -6.96
CA ALA A 383 -6.21 5.37 -8.26
C ALA A 383 -6.28 6.75 -8.92
N GLN A 384 -5.15 7.41 -9.12
CA GLN A 384 -5.04 8.70 -9.80
C GLN A 384 -4.52 8.52 -11.22
N TRP A 385 -5.36 8.81 -12.21
CA TRP A 385 -5.00 8.74 -13.61
C TRP A 385 -4.51 10.10 -14.12
N HIS A 386 -3.40 10.12 -14.86
CA HIS A 386 -2.75 11.34 -15.36
C HIS A 386 -2.83 11.50 -16.88
N GLY A 387 -3.67 10.70 -17.54
CA GLY A 387 -3.81 10.74 -18.98
C GLY A 387 -2.80 9.84 -19.72
N PRO A 388 -2.96 9.70 -21.04
CA PRO A 388 -2.12 8.82 -21.85
C PRO A 388 -0.68 9.31 -22.02
N VAL A 389 -0.47 10.63 -21.97
CA VAL A 389 0.88 11.23 -22.00
C VAL A 389 1.58 11.01 -20.66
N GLY A 390 0.81 10.93 -19.58
CA GLY A 390 1.32 10.86 -18.22
C GLY A 390 1.98 12.17 -17.76
N LEU A 391 2.57 12.10 -16.57
CA LEU A 391 3.42 13.14 -16.00
C LEU A 391 4.88 12.89 -16.39
N ALA A 392 5.70 13.95 -16.31
CA ALA A 392 7.14 13.78 -16.41
C ALA A 392 7.65 12.86 -15.29
N THR A 393 8.63 12.01 -15.57
CA THR A 393 9.15 11.02 -14.61
C THR A 393 9.55 11.63 -13.26
N GLU A 394 10.16 12.82 -13.25
CA GLU A 394 10.53 13.50 -11.99
C GLU A 394 9.31 14.00 -11.20
N GLU A 395 8.25 14.43 -11.88
CA GLU A 395 6.99 14.80 -11.22
C GLU A 395 6.28 13.58 -10.63
N VAL A 396 6.33 12.43 -11.31
CA VAL A 396 5.84 11.16 -10.76
C VAL A 396 6.60 10.82 -9.50
N LYS A 397 7.94 10.87 -9.55
CA LYS A 397 8.80 10.54 -8.40
C LYS A 397 8.48 11.40 -7.20
N ASP A 398 8.34 12.71 -7.38
CA ASP A 398 7.97 13.66 -6.32
C ASP A 398 6.61 13.29 -5.68
N ARG A 399 5.59 13.10 -6.52
CA ARG A 399 4.21 12.76 -6.07
C ARG A 399 4.10 11.41 -5.36
N VAL A 400 5.03 10.49 -5.55
CA VAL A 400 5.02 9.17 -4.88
C VAL A 400 6.10 9.03 -3.81
N GLY A 401 6.92 10.07 -3.59
CA GLY A 401 8.00 10.03 -2.61
C GLY A 401 9.12 9.07 -3.01
N LEU A 402 9.45 9.03 -4.30
CA LEU A 402 10.66 8.38 -4.79
C LEU A 402 11.86 9.34 -4.66
N PRO A 403 13.01 8.87 -4.16
CA PRO A 403 14.20 9.70 -4.07
C PRO A 403 14.59 10.25 -5.45
N ALA A 404 14.58 11.58 -5.61
CA ALA A 404 15.06 12.24 -6.84
C ALA A 404 16.48 11.79 -7.22
N VAL A 405 16.75 11.66 -8.51
CA VAL A 405 18.10 11.43 -9.01
C VAL A 405 18.53 12.72 -9.69
N PRO A 406 19.61 13.40 -9.23
CA PRO A 406 20.11 14.56 -9.94
C PRO A 406 20.35 14.19 -11.40
N ASP A 407 19.75 14.94 -12.31
CA ASP A 407 19.85 14.67 -13.74
C ASP A 407 21.33 14.74 -14.12
N GLY A 408 21.91 13.61 -14.53
CA GLY A 408 23.36 13.45 -14.77
C GLY A 408 23.86 14.20 -16.00
N ARG A 409 23.19 15.29 -16.43
CA ARG A 409 23.70 16.19 -17.45
C ARG A 409 24.93 16.90 -16.90
N ARG A 410 26.09 16.28 -17.11
CA ARG A 410 27.32 17.03 -17.29
C ARG A 410 27.06 17.98 -18.46
N GLU A 411 26.98 19.27 -18.17
CA GLU A 411 27.30 20.29 -19.16
C GLU A 411 28.75 20.03 -19.56
N ASP A 412 28.95 19.48 -20.75
CA ASP A 412 30.26 19.42 -21.43
C ASP A 412 30.60 20.79 -22.02
#